data_AF-M6CWJ2-F1
#
_entry.id   AF-M6CWJ2-F1
#
_cell.length_a   1.000
_cell.length_b   1.000
_cell.length_c   1.000
_cell.angle_alpha   90.00
_cell.angle_beta   90.00
_cell.angle_gamma   90.00
#
_symmetry.space_group_name_H-M   'P 1'
#
loop_
_entity.id
_entity.type
_entity.pdbx_description
1 polymer ?
#
loop_
_entity_poly.entity_id
_entity_poly.type
_entity_poly.pdbx_seq_one_letter_code
_entity_poly.pdbx_strand_id
1 'polypeptide(L)'
;MTNLKKARETLSKTVGYAPSDTIVERGMKLFDAGAVYDLVETKSNCFYAKVFGNTSDYELRIENIKSKKAKVICDCPYDMDIYCKHGVAAVLQIALSDSAHPKKKGKKQPGLSEILSKVTHKDLVEFLLEKADADPDFYSELIHFFSKSDSNSKTSYLETAMRIFRSISGGTGFIDYRSSFKFEREMNRFLDKAERLYSVKPKEALYIAWACAETVFRAALQMDDSAGITGGLISDTFDIIEKSIRKNPELADEIFEVCLHLYRNETAQDFGFSSEYFNILISLDLDSKQQKLLQEVLEQELNRAQKNPYRIEGIAVQIYKLFQKSGQTSEGMDFLNPYIQHPEIRKIFLDQVVSKKQFLHAEKLILDGIQIAEKLRHSGTVTEWKKELLKLMERQGNTKSVSIISKKKRPRSRPDRNIRNS
;
A
#
# COMPACT_ATOMS: atom_id res chain seq x y z
N MET A 1 27.55 0.79 29.21
CA MET A 1 27.61 2.27 29.35
C MET A 1 26.42 2.65 30.25
N THR A 2 25.74 3.78 30.11
CA THR A 2 24.33 3.74 29.66
C THR A 2 23.27 3.66 30.76
N ASN A 3 22.96 4.81 31.36
CA ASN A 3 21.56 5.08 31.71
C ASN A 3 20.77 5.16 30.38
N LEU A 4 19.56 4.59 30.38
CA LEU A 4 18.54 4.65 29.34
C LEU A 4 18.53 5.97 28.55
N LYS A 5 18.62 7.11 29.23
CA LYS A 5 18.66 8.44 28.57
C LYS A 5 19.76 8.55 27.51
N LYS A 6 20.97 8.10 27.83
CA LYS A 6 22.13 8.18 26.91
C LYS A 6 21.99 7.20 25.74
N ALA A 7 21.39 6.03 25.98
CA ALA A 7 21.09 5.08 24.91
C ALA A 7 20.08 5.68 23.92
N ARG A 8 19.00 6.28 24.42
CA ARG A 8 18.00 6.96 23.58
C ARG A 8 18.62 8.07 22.74
N GLU A 9 19.41 8.95 23.36
CA GLU A 9 20.12 10.02 22.65
C GLU A 9 21.03 9.47 21.54
N THR A 10 21.73 8.36 21.81
CA THR A 10 22.61 7.69 20.85
C THR A 10 21.82 7.11 19.66
N LEU A 11 20.70 6.43 19.95
CA LEU A 11 19.81 5.87 18.92
C LEU A 11 19.22 6.98 18.04
N SER A 12 18.64 8.02 18.66
CA SER A 12 18.08 9.17 17.93
C SER A 12 19.13 9.89 17.09
N LYS A 13 20.36 10.02 17.56
CA LYS A 13 21.45 10.60 16.77
C LYS A 13 21.90 9.72 15.60
N THR A 14 21.85 8.40 15.77
CA THR A 14 22.39 7.44 14.81
C THR A 14 21.40 7.07 13.72
N VAL A 15 20.12 6.88 14.06
CA VAL A 15 19.07 6.46 13.11
C VAL A 15 17.88 7.42 13.07
N GLY A 16 17.88 8.50 13.84
CA GLY A 16 16.83 9.54 13.80
C GLY A 16 15.64 9.28 14.73
N TYR A 17 15.52 8.08 15.31
CA TYR A 17 14.40 7.69 16.17
C TYR A 17 14.83 6.62 17.19
N ALA A 18 14.11 6.52 18.31
CA ALA A 18 14.39 5.59 19.41
C ALA A 18 13.09 4.88 19.84
N PRO A 19 13.08 3.53 19.98
CA PRO A 19 11.92 2.76 20.45
C PRO A 19 11.46 3.17 21.86
N SER A 20 10.39 2.55 22.34
CA SER A 20 9.97 2.64 23.74
C SER A 20 11.09 2.24 24.70
N ASP A 21 11.04 2.80 25.90
CA ASP A 21 12.04 2.59 26.95
C ASP A 21 12.25 1.09 27.24
N THR A 22 11.17 0.32 27.30
CA THR A 22 11.20 -1.13 27.50
C THR A 22 12.04 -1.86 26.44
N ILE A 23 11.93 -1.44 25.17
CA ILE A 23 12.68 -2.05 24.07
C ILE A 23 14.14 -1.61 24.09
N VAL A 24 14.39 -0.33 24.40
CA VAL A 24 15.75 0.21 24.54
C VAL A 24 16.49 -0.51 25.66
N GLU A 25 15.88 -0.70 26.82
CA GLU A 25 16.48 -1.43 27.95
C GLU A 25 16.82 -2.88 27.59
N ARG A 26 15.92 -3.57 26.88
CA ARG A 26 16.15 -4.95 26.41
C ARG A 26 17.30 -5.01 25.41
N GLY A 27 17.38 -4.06 24.50
CA GLY A 27 18.48 -3.99 23.52
C GLY A 27 19.82 -3.62 24.15
N MET A 28 19.82 -2.74 25.15
CA MET A 28 21.01 -2.43 25.96
C MET A 28 21.57 -3.69 26.62
N LYS A 29 20.72 -4.55 27.21
CA LYS A 29 21.16 -5.82 27.80
C LYS A 29 21.85 -6.72 26.78
N LEU A 30 21.34 -6.81 25.55
CA LEU A 30 21.96 -7.59 24.48
C LEU A 30 23.31 -6.99 24.03
N PHE A 31 23.37 -5.66 23.91
CA PHE A 31 24.60 -4.95 23.58
C PHE A 31 25.68 -5.13 24.66
N ASP A 32 25.33 -4.91 25.93
CA ASP A 32 26.24 -5.07 27.07
C ASP A 32 26.71 -6.53 27.22
N ALA A 33 25.90 -7.50 26.80
CA ALA A 33 26.25 -8.93 26.75
C ALA A 33 27.12 -9.31 25.53
N GLY A 34 27.42 -8.38 24.62
CA GLY A 34 28.21 -8.66 23.42
C GLY A 34 27.50 -9.54 22.39
N ALA A 35 26.17 -9.52 22.36
CA ALA A 35 25.36 -10.41 21.51
C ALA A 35 25.44 -10.08 20.00
N VAL A 36 26.03 -8.95 19.61
CA VAL A 36 26.15 -8.51 18.20
C VAL A 36 27.45 -9.03 17.61
N TYR A 37 27.37 -9.75 16.49
CA TYR A 37 28.52 -10.29 15.78
C TYR A 37 28.33 -10.19 14.25
N ASP A 38 29.38 -10.52 13.49
CA ASP A 38 29.42 -10.38 12.02
C ASP A 38 28.95 -9.01 11.50
N LEU A 39 29.27 -7.94 12.24
CA LEU A 39 28.94 -6.58 11.87
C LEU A 39 29.85 -6.12 10.72
N VAL A 40 29.25 -5.94 9.54
CA VAL A 40 29.95 -5.54 8.32
C VAL A 40 29.27 -4.33 7.70
N GLU A 41 30.06 -3.31 7.34
CA GLU A 41 29.58 -2.20 6.51
C GLU A 41 29.56 -2.63 5.04
N THR A 42 28.38 -2.89 4.49
CA THR A 42 28.20 -3.43 3.13
C THR A 42 28.27 -2.34 2.05
N LYS A 43 27.88 -1.12 2.40
CA LYS A 43 28.00 0.12 1.62
C LYS A 43 28.10 1.28 2.61
N SER A 44 28.56 2.44 2.16
CA SER A 44 28.66 3.64 3.03
C SER A 44 27.38 3.85 3.84
N ASN A 45 27.50 3.85 5.17
CA ASN A 45 26.41 3.98 6.14
C ASN A 45 25.33 2.88 6.09
N CYS A 46 25.59 1.71 5.51
CA CYS A 46 24.68 0.57 5.62
C CYS A 46 25.42 -0.69 6.10
N PHE A 47 24.77 -1.40 7.00
CA PHE A 47 25.38 -2.46 7.79
C PHE A 47 24.54 -3.71 7.73
N TYR A 48 25.23 -4.84 7.72
CA TYR A 48 24.68 -6.15 8.04
C TYR A 48 25.25 -6.61 9.38
N ALA A 49 24.44 -7.26 10.20
CA ALA A 49 24.89 -7.85 11.46
C ALA A 49 24.05 -9.07 11.82
N LYS A 50 24.61 -9.94 12.65
CA LYS A 50 23.88 -10.99 13.35
C LYS A 50 23.80 -10.67 14.83
N VAL A 51 22.68 -11.00 15.46
CA VAL A 51 22.49 -10.81 16.89
C VAL A 51 22.00 -12.10 17.51
N PHE A 52 22.74 -12.58 18.51
CA PHE A 52 22.35 -13.75 19.29
C PHE A 52 21.11 -13.41 20.12
N GLY A 53 19.99 -14.04 19.78
CA GLY A 53 18.75 -13.93 20.53
C GLY A 53 18.59 -15.03 21.57
N ASN A 54 17.50 -14.96 22.35
CA ASN A 54 17.22 -15.98 23.37
C ASN A 54 16.83 -17.34 22.76
N THR A 55 16.35 -17.35 21.52
CA THR A 55 15.75 -18.52 20.87
C THR A 55 16.39 -18.89 19.53
N SER A 56 17.08 -17.95 18.90
CA SER A 56 17.75 -18.11 17.60
C SER A 56 18.71 -16.94 17.39
N ASP A 57 19.61 -17.10 16.43
CA ASP A 57 20.28 -15.98 15.77
C ASP A 57 19.30 -15.23 14.88
N TYR A 58 19.43 -13.90 14.88
CA TYR A 58 18.63 -13.00 14.07
C TYR A 58 19.53 -12.17 13.15
N GLU A 59 19.12 -12.02 11.90
CA GLU A 59 19.84 -11.25 10.91
C GLU A 59 19.27 -9.83 10.79
N LEU A 60 20.16 -8.85 10.74
CA LEU A 60 19.80 -7.44 10.66
C LEU A 60 20.43 -6.75 9.46
N ARG A 61 19.61 -5.91 8.82
CA ARG A 61 20.04 -4.94 7.82
C ARG A 61 19.71 -3.54 8.32
N ILE A 62 20.72 -2.68 8.40
CA ILE A 62 20.57 -1.28 8.78
C ILE A 62 20.99 -0.43 7.60
N GLU A 63 20.10 0.43 7.12
CA GLU A 63 20.34 1.24 5.93
C GLU A 63 20.38 2.72 6.25
N ASN A 64 21.23 3.47 5.55
CA ASN A 64 21.30 4.93 5.60
C ASN A 64 21.46 5.49 7.02
N ILE A 65 22.37 4.91 7.82
CA ILE A 65 22.75 5.43 9.14
C ILE A 65 23.15 6.91 9.03
N LYS A 66 22.83 7.70 10.06
CA LYS A 66 23.01 9.17 10.13
C LYS A 66 22.13 9.96 9.14
N SER A 67 21.17 9.31 8.46
CA SER A 67 20.14 9.97 7.65
C SER A 67 18.78 9.95 8.36
N LYS A 68 17.92 10.92 8.03
CA LYS A 68 16.50 10.92 8.43
C LYS A 68 15.71 9.75 7.83
N LYS A 69 16.28 9.04 6.84
CA LYS A 69 15.69 7.87 6.17
C LYS A 69 16.33 6.56 6.62
N ALA A 70 16.96 6.53 7.79
CA ALA A 70 17.55 5.30 8.29
C ALA A 70 16.47 4.23 8.46
N LYS A 71 16.76 2.98 8.10
CA LYS A 71 15.88 1.83 8.30
C LYS A 71 16.62 0.77 9.10
N VAL A 72 15.96 0.20 10.11
CA VAL A 72 16.48 -0.90 10.91
C VAL A 72 15.56 -2.10 10.70
N ILE A 73 16.03 -3.10 9.96
CA ILE A 73 15.24 -4.27 9.56
C ILE A 73 15.84 -5.50 10.24
N CYS A 74 15.01 -6.24 10.97
CA CYS A 74 15.39 -7.48 11.64
C CYS A 74 14.40 -8.58 11.23
N ASP A 75 14.89 -9.79 11.02
CA ASP A 75 14.06 -10.96 10.71
C ASP A 75 13.32 -11.54 11.93
N CYS A 76 13.48 -10.95 13.12
CA CYS A 76 12.85 -11.46 14.32
C CYS A 76 11.31 -11.31 14.24
N PRO A 77 10.54 -12.31 14.71
CA PRO A 77 9.08 -12.33 14.62
C PRO A 77 8.37 -11.36 15.58
N TYR A 78 9.13 -10.62 16.40
CA TYR A 78 8.62 -9.69 17.40
C TYR A 78 8.84 -8.26 16.95
N ASP A 79 7.79 -7.65 16.40
CA ASP A 79 7.76 -6.24 16.03
C ASP A 79 6.78 -5.48 16.93
N MET A 80 7.27 -5.02 18.08
CA MET A 80 6.46 -4.35 19.11
C MET A 80 6.67 -2.83 19.13
N ASP A 81 7.47 -2.29 18.20
CA ASP A 81 7.88 -0.89 18.19
C ASP A 81 8.50 -0.50 16.84
N ILE A 82 9.02 0.72 16.70
CA ILE A 82 9.67 1.20 15.47
C ILE A 82 10.88 0.33 15.01
N TYR A 83 11.49 -0.43 15.92
CA TYR A 83 12.34 -1.59 15.64
C TYR A 83 12.60 -2.39 16.92
N CYS A 84 12.99 -3.66 16.77
CA CYS A 84 13.15 -4.60 17.87
C CYS A 84 14.39 -4.34 18.75
N LYS A 85 14.47 -5.06 19.87
CA LYS A 85 15.63 -5.06 20.79
C LYS A 85 16.96 -5.44 20.14
N HIS A 86 16.95 -6.31 19.12
CA HIS A 86 18.16 -6.68 18.38
C HIS A 86 18.67 -5.50 17.56
N GLY A 87 17.74 -4.73 16.96
CA GLY A 87 18.05 -3.49 16.24
C GLY A 87 18.70 -2.45 17.15
N VAL A 88 18.17 -2.27 18.37
CA VAL A 88 18.80 -1.41 19.38
C VAL A 88 20.24 -1.84 19.65
N ALA A 89 20.48 -3.13 19.88
CA ALA A 89 21.82 -3.63 20.18
C ALA A 89 22.81 -3.36 19.05
N ALA A 90 22.42 -3.66 17.81
CA ALA A 90 23.24 -3.43 16.63
C ALA A 90 23.54 -1.93 16.38
N VAL A 91 22.54 -1.05 16.52
CA VAL A 91 22.74 0.40 16.36
C VAL A 91 23.67 0.95 17.44
N LEU A 92 23.54 0.51 18.69
CA LEU A 92 24.46 0.87 19.77
C LEU A 92 25.89 0.39 19.46
N GLN A 93 26.06 -0.84 18.97
CA GLN A 93 27.36 -1.37 18.56
C GLN A 93 28.01 -0.48 17.50
N ILE A 94 27.26 -0.09 16.47
CA ILE A 94 27.77 0.78 15.40
C ILE A 94 28.16 2.17 15.94
N ALA A 95 27.27 2.81 16.69
CA ALA A 95 27.48 4.16 17.20
C ALA A 95 28.67 4.27 18.17
N LEU A 96 28.88 3.21 18.95
CA LEU A 96 29.90 3.19 20.00
C LEU A 96 31.25 2.65 19.51
N SER A 97 31.25 1.78 18.50
CA SER A 97 32.47 1.39 17.79
C SER A 97 33.12 2.60 17.09
N ASP A 98 32.32 3.56 16.64
CA ASP A 98 32.79 4.86 16.11
C ASP A 98 33.45 5.75 17.19
N SER A 99 33.13 5.55 18.49
CA SER A 99 33.49 6.48 19.58
C SER A 99 34.61 5.98 20.51
N ALA A 100 34.84 4.67 20.60
CA ALA A 100 35.76 4.10 21.60
C ALA A 100 37.21 3.91 21.10
N HIS A 101 37.46 3.87 19.79
CA HIS A 101 38.80 3.69 19.21
C HIS A 101 39.05 4.67 18.06
N PRO A 102 40.02 5.61 18.17
CA PRO A 102 40.52 6.30 16.99
C PRO A 102 41.26 5.26 16.16
N LYS A 103 40.61 4.78 15.08
CA LYS A 103 41.14 3.93 14.01
C LYS A 103 42.54 3.38 14.27
N LYS A 104 42.65 2.16 14.83
CA LYS A 104 43.64 1.25 14.23
C LYS A 104 43.19 1.13 12.78
N LYS A 105 43.94 1.76 11.87
CA LYS A 105 43.76 1.61 10.42
C LYS A 105 44.01 0.13 10.07
N GLY A 106 43.08 -0.76 10.41
CA GLY A 106 42.82 -1.90 9.54
C GLY A 106 42.54 -1.28 8.19
N LYS A 107 43.30 -1.67 7.16
CA LYS A 107 43.05 -1.22 5.78
C LYS A 107 41.54 -1.30 5.57
N LYS A 108 40.88 -0.16 5.30
CA LYS A 108 39.48 -0.18 4.86
C LYS A 108 39.47 -1.19 3.72
N GLN A 109 38.81 -2.34 3.94
CA GLN A 109 38.67 -3.27 2.84
C GLN A 109 37.95 -2.50 1.75
N PRO A 110 38.46 -2.53 0.51
CA PRO A 110 37.80 -1.84 -0.59
C PRO A 110 36.35 -2.32 -0.63
N GLY A 111 35.42 -1.38 -0.73
CA GLY A 111 34.00 -1.72 -0.81
C GLY A 111 33.78 -2.62 -2.02
N LEU A 112 32.81 -3.53 -1.95
CA LEU A 112 32.57 -4.51 -3.01
C LEU A 112 32.47 -3.85 -4.40
N SER A 113 31.84 -2.67 -4.50
CA SER A 113 31.75 -1.90 -5.74
C SER A 113 33.11 -1.50 -6.33
N GLU A 114 34.10 -1.17 -5.50
CA GLU A 114 35.44 -0.79 -5.95
C GLU A 114 36.23 -2.03 -6.41
N ILE A 115 36.02 -3.17 -5.76
CA ILE A 115 36.57 -4.46 -6.19
C ILE A 115 35.97 -4.83 -7.54
N LEU A 116 34.63 -4.87 -7.64
CA LEU A 116 33.91 -5.25 -8.85
C LEU A 116 34.24 -4.35 -10.05
N SER A 117 34.51 -3.04 -9.85
CA SER A 117 34.93 -2.15 -10.96
C SER A 117 36.28 -2.51 -11.60
N LYS A 118 37.09 -3.35 -10.94
CA LYS A 118 38.41 -3.79 -11.41
C LYS A 118 38.38 -5.24 -11.92
N VAL A 119 37.26 -5.94 -11.77
CA VAL A 119 37.07 -7.32 -12.23
C VAL A 119 36.74 -7.30 -13.73
N THR A 120 37.33 -8.22 -14.50
CA THR A 120 37.01 -8.32 -15.92
C THR A 120 35.61 -8.92 -16.11
N HIS A 121 34.97 -8.64 -17.24
CA HIS A 121 33.68 -9.26 -17.55
C HIS A 121 33.77 -10.80 -17.51
N LYS A 122 34.89 -11.37 -17.98
CA LYS A 122 35.11 -12.81 -17.99
C LYS A 122 35.16 -13.38 -16.56
N ASP A 123 35.99 -12.80 -15.69
CA ASP A 123 36.15 -13.28 -14.31
C ASP A 123 34.84 -13.12 -13.52
N LEU A 124 34.06 -12.07 -13.80
CA LEU A 124 32.75 -11.87 -13.19
C LEU A 124 31.77 -12.97 -13.62
N VAL A 125 31.73 -13.31 -14.91
CA VAL A 125 30.88 -14.40 -15.41
C VAL A 125 31.30 -15.74 -14.82
N GLU A 126 32.59 -16.06 -14.78
CA GLU A 126 33.11 -17.29 -14.17
C GLU A 126 32.72 -17.38 -12.68
N PHE A 127 32.90 -16.29 -11.91
CA PHE A 127 32.49 -16.26 -10.50
C PHE A 127 30.99 -16.50 -10.31
N LEU A 128 30.14 -15.89 -11.16
CA LEU A 128 28.69 -16.08 -11.09
C LEU A 128 28.29 -17.54 -11.40
N LEU A 129 28.93 -18.16 -12.40
CA LEU A 129 28.69 -19.57 -12.74
C LEU A 129 29.12 -20.50 -11.61
N GLU A 130 30.31 -20.32 -11.05
CA GLU A 130 30.79 -21.11 -9.90
C GLU A 130 29.85 -21.01 -8.70
N LYS A 131 29.32 -19.80 -8.44
CA LYS A 131 28.33 -19.60 -7.37
C LYS A 131 26.99 -20.24 -7.68
N ALA A 132 26.55 -20.18 -8.94
CA ALA A 132 25.30 -20.81 -9.36
C ALA A 132 25.37 -22.34 -9.27
N ASP A 133 26.52 -22.93 -9.62
CA ASP A 133 26.74 -24.38 -9.51
C ASP A 133 26.71 -24.86 -8.05
N ALA A 134 27.16 -24.01 -7.11
CA ALA A 134 27.18 -24.33 -5.68
C ALA A 134 25.84 -24.04 -4.96
N ASP A 135 25.00 -23.18 -5.51
CA ASP A 135 23.77 -22.70 -4.87
C ASP A 135 22.60 -22.69 -5.88
N PRO A 136 21.72 -23.72 -5.83
CA PRO A 136 20.55 -23.83 -6.72
C PRO A 136 19.58 -22.65 -6.64
N ASP A 137 19.46 -21.99 -5.48
CA ASP A 137 18.60 -20.82 -5.30
C ASP A 137 19.22 -19.62 -6.03
N PHE A 138 20.54 -19.43 -5.89
CA PHE A 138 21.28 -18.40 -6.63
C PHE A 138 21.26 -18.63 -8.14
N TYR A 139 21.39 -19.88 -8.60
CA TYR A 139 21.20 -20.25 -10.01
C TYR A 139 19.83 -19.79 -10.53
N SER A 140 18.78 -20.12 -9.79
CA SER A 140 17.41 -19.76 -10.15
C SER A 140 17.21 -18.24 -10.17
N GLU A 141 17.83 -17.51 -9.24
CA GLU A 141 17.83 -16.05 -9.21
C GLU A 141 18.50 -15.46 -10.46
N LEU A 142 19.71 -15.93 -10.81
CA LEU A 142 20.46 -15.45 -11.97
C LEU A 142 19.72 -15.71 -13.28
N ILE A 143 19.22 -16.94 -13.48
CA ILE A 143 18.43 -17.28 -14.67
C ILE A 143 17.27 -16.32 -14.78
N HIS A 144 16.51 -16.12 -13.70
CA HIS A 144 15.36 -15.25 -13.75
C HIS A 144 15.73 -13.78 -14.03
N PHE A 145 16.80 -13.29 -13.41
CA PHE A 145 17.22 -11.89 -13.55
C PHE A 145 17.72 -11.59 -14.97
N PHE A 146 18.53 -12.49 -15.55
CA PHE A 146 19.20 -12.28 -16.83
C PHE A 146 18.48 -12.87 -18.04
N SER A 147 17.49 -13.74 -17.86
CA SER A 147 16.63 -14.19 -18.97
C SER A 147 15.98 -12.98 -19.65
N LYS A 148 16.00 -12.97 -20.98
CA LYS A 148 15.19 -12.03 -21.76
C LYS A 148 13.72 -12.32 -21.45
N SER A 149 12.92 -11.26 -21.35
CA SER A 149 11.48 -11.38 -21.21
C SER A 149 10.91 -12.06 -22.45
N ASP A 150 10.77 -13.38 -22.39
CA ASP A 150 9.95 -14.09 -23.36
C ASP A 150 8.48 -13.77 -23.09
N SER A 151 7.64 -13.99 -24.11
CA SER A 151 6.18 -13.85 -24.06
C SER A 151 5.53 -14.64 -22.90
N ASN A 152 6.23 -15.63 -22.33
CA ASN A 152 5.80 -16.43 -21.19
C ASN A 152 6.11 -15.83 -19.81
N SER A 153 6.77 -14.66 -19.74
CA SER A 153 7.17 -14.02 -18.48
C SER A 153 5.97 -13.73 -17.55
N LYS A 154 4.86 -13.23 -18.08
CA LYS A 154 3.63 -12.95 -17.30
C LYS A 154 3.13 -14.21 -16.56
N THR A 155 3.01 -15.34 -17.27
CA THR A 155 2.59 -16.62 -16.68
C THR A 155 3.58 -17.12 -15.63
N SER A 156 4.89 -17.02 -15.91
CA SER A 156 5.94 -17.45 -14.97
C SER A 156 5.91 -16.66 -13.64
N TYR A 157 5.66 -15.35 -13.71
CA TYR A 157 5.50 -14.53 -12.51
C TYR A 157 4.26 -14.91 -11.70
N LEU A 158 3.14 -15.19 -12.36
CA LEU A 158 1.94 -15.69 -11.69
C LEU A 158 2.19 -17.04 -11.02
N GLU A 159 2.86 -17.97 -11.71
CA GLU A 159 3.22 -19.27 -11.13
C GLU A 159 4.13 -19.13 -9.91
N THR A 160 5.06 -18.17 -9.94
CA THR A 160 5.94 -17.87 -8.81
C THR A 160 5.14 -17.35 -7.61
N ALA A 161 4.27 -16.37 -7.81
CA ALA A 161 3.39 -15.85 -6.75
C ALA A 161 2.45 -16.93 -6.20
N MET A 162 1.82 -17.71 -7.07
CA MET A 162 0.97 -18.84 -6.64
C MET A 162 1.74 -19.93 -5.90
N ARG A 163 3.03 -20.14 -6.20
CA ARG A 163 3.88 -21.08 -5.45
C ARG A 163 4.10 -20.59 -4.03
N ILE A 164 4.32 -19.29 -3.83
CA ILE A 164 4.39 -18.67 -2.49
C ILE A 164 3.11 -18.97 -1.74
N PHE A 165 1.95 -18.65 -2.33
CA PHE A 165 0.64 -18.92 -1.74
C PHE A 165 0.48 -20.39 -1.32
N ARG A 166 0.67 -21.34 -2.26
CA ARG A 166 0.52 -22.78 -2.01
C ARG A 166 1.46 -23.32 -0.94
N SER A 167 2.70 -22.82 -0.91
CA SER A 167 3.69 -23.24 0.07
C SER A 167 3.32 -22.85 1.51
N ILE A 168 2.52 -21.79 1.67
CA ILE A 168 2.11 -21.24 2.97
C ILE A 168 0.73 -21.75 3.38
N SER A 169 -0.21 -21.85 2.44
CA SER A 169 -1.56 -22.39 2.68
C SER A 169 -1.55 -23.90 3.00
N GLY A 170 -0.48 -24.60 2.60
CA GLY A 170 -0.32 -26.05 2.83
C GLY A 170 -1.47 -26.88 2.23
N GLY A 171 -1.69 -28.07 2.78
CA GLY A 171 -2.73 -28.99 2.30
C GLY A 171 -4.18 -28.55 2.60
N THR A 172 -4.37 -27.57 3.49
CA THR A 172 -5.70 -27.06 3.85
C THR A 172 -6.22 -26.00 2.87
N GLY A 173 -5.32 -25.38 2.10
CA GLY A 173 -5.65 -24.25 1.25
C GLY A 173 -5.94 -22.95 2.02
N PHE A 174 -5.90 -22.94 3.35
CA PHE A 174 -6.18 -21.78 4.19
C PHE A 174 -4.91 -21.27 4.89
N ILE A 175 -4.72 -19.96 4.92
CA ILE A 175 -3.62 -19.27 5.61
C ILE A 175 -4.13 -18.73 6.94
N ASP A 176 -3.69 -19.32 8.06
CA ASP A 176 -4.05 -18.84 9.40
C ASP A 176 -3.39 -17.49 9.73
N TYR A 177 -3.88 -16.84 10.79
CA TYR A 177 -3.41 -15.52 11.23
C TYR A 177 -1.88 -15.42 11.37
N ARG A 178 -1.20 -16.44 11.93
CA ARG A 178 0.27 -16.39 12.10
C ARG A 178 0.99 -16.59 10.78
N SER A 179 0.46 -17.48 9.94
CA SER A 179 1.00 -17.73 8.60
C SER A 179 0.78 -16.56 7.64
N SER A 180 -0.22 -15.70 7.90
CA SER A 180 -0.48 -14.49 7.10
C SER A 180 0.71 -13.53 7.05
N PHE A 181 1.43 -13.33 8.17
CA PHE A 181 2.65 -12.52 8.21
C PHE A 181 3.80 -13.12 7.41
N LYS A 182 3.88 -14.45 7.35
CA LYS A 182 4.85 -15.12 6.48
C LYS A 182 4.47 -14.91 5.01
N PHE A 183 3.19 -14.99 4.67
CA PHE A 183 2.69 -14.72 3.32
C PHE A 183 2.99 -13.28 2.91
N GLU A 184 2.67 -12.31 3.75
CA GLU A 184 3.01 -10.89 3.54
C GLU A 184 4.49 -10.71 3.23
N ARG A 185 5.37 -11.25 4.08
CA ARG A 185 6.82 -11.09 3.93
C ARG A 185 7.34 -11.69 2.62
N GLU A 186 6.92 -12.90 2.27
CA GLU A 186 7.40 -13.54 1.03
C GLU A 186 6.82 -12.85 -0.22
N MET A 187 5.57 -12.39 -0.18
CA MET A 187 4.96 -11.59 -1.26
C MET A 187 5.66 -10.24 -1.42
N ASN A 188 5.99 -9.56 -0.31
CA ASN A 188 6.73 -8.30 -0.35
C ASN A 188 8.15 -8.47 -0.89
N ARG A 189 8.86 -9.56 -0.53
CA ARG A 189 10.15 -9.89 -1.17
C ARG A 189 10.05 -10.10 -2.67
N PHE A 190 8.93 -10.65 -3.13
CA PHE A 190 8.66 -10.81 -4.55
C PHE A 190 8.32 -9.45 -5.21
N LEU A 191 7.57 -8.56 -4.54
CA LEU A 191 7.32 -7.18 -4.99
C LEU A 191 8.59 -6.31 -5.01
N ASP A 192 9.51 -6.47 -4.06
CA ASP A 192 10.81 -5.78 -4.05
C ASP A 192 11.59 -6.03 -5.35
N LYS A 193 11.36 -7.17 -6.02
CA LYS A 193 11.93 -7.46 -7.33
C LYS A 193 11.39 -6.53 -8.40
N ALA A 194 10.08 -6.27 -8.41
CA ALA A 194 9.48 -5.30 -9.31
C ALA A 194 10.04 -3.89 -9.05
N GLU A 195 10.24 -3.51 -7.78
CA GLU A 195 10.89 -2.23 -7.45
C GLU A 195 12.34 -2.13 -7.96
N ARG A 196 13.08 -3.23 -8.01
CA ARG A 196 14.43 -3.23 -8.62
C ARG A 196 14.38 -3.18 -10.14
N LEU A 197 13.36 -3.78 -10.74
CA LEU A 197 13.24 -3.91 -12.19
C LEU A 197 12.58 -2.71 -12.87
N TYR A 198 11.75 -1.91 -12.18
CA TYR A 198 10.90 -0.91 -12.86
C TYR A 198 11.66 0.09 -13.75
N SER A 199 12.94 0.39 -13.47
CA SER A 199 13.75 1.34 -14.26
C SER A 199 14.45 0.72 -15.48
N VAL A 200 14.59 -0.62 -15.50
CA VAL A 200 15.42 -1.34 -16.48
C VAL A 200 14.59 -2.30 -17.31
N LYS A 201 13.56 -2.88 -16.68
CA LYS A 201 12.65 -3.92 -17.18
C LYS A 201 11.22 -3.60 -16.69
N PRO A 202 10.61 -2.49 -17.17
CA PRO A 202 9.35 -1.99 -16.64
C PRO A 202 8.16 -2.92 -16.90
N LYS A 203 8.18 -3.65 -18.02
CA LYS A 203 7.14 -4.63 -18.37
C LYS A 203 7.10 -5.80 -17.39
N GLU A 204 8.26 -6.25 -16.96
CA GLU A 204 8.42 -7.31 -15.97
C GLU A 204 8.01 -6.85 -14.57
N ALA A 205 8.35 -5.62 -14.20
CA ALA A 205 7.87 -5.03 -12.95
C ALA A 205 6.33 -4.97 -12.89
N LEU A 206 5.69 -4.56 -14.00
CA LEU A 206 4.23 -4.58 -14.14
C LEU A 206 3.66 -6.00 -14.01
N TYR A 207 4.28 -7.00 -14.65
CA TYR A 207 3.82 -8.38 -14.57
C TYR A 207 3.98 -9.02 -13.19
N ILE A 208 5.03 -8.67 -12.45
CA ILE A 208 5.17 -9.05 -11.04
C ILE A 208 4.06 -8.42 -10.21
N ALA A 209 3.80 -7.11 -10.35
CA ALA A 209 2.74 -6.44 -9.61
C ALA A 209 1.35 -7.04 -9.90
N TRP A 210 1.06 -7.33 -11.18
CA TRP A 210 -0.16 -8.03 -11.58
C TRP A 210 -0.25 -9.44 -10.97
N ALA A 211 0.82 -10.23 -11.05
CA ALA A 211 0.87 -11.58 -10.49
C ALA A 211 0.65 -11.59 -8.98
N CYS A 212 1.21 -10.61 -8.28
CA CYS A 212 0.99 -10.40 -6.86
C CYS A 212 -0.47 -10.07 -6.58
N ALA A 213 -1.07 -9.10 -7.28
CA ALA A 213 -2.47 -8.72 -7.08
C ALA A 213 -3.41 -9.92 -7.30
N GLU A 214 -3.25 -10.66 -8.39
CA GLU A 214 -4.03 -11.87 -8.68
C GLU A 214 -3.91 -12.94 -7.59
N THR A 215 -2.70 -13.14 -7.07
CA THR A 215 -2.45 -14.11 -6.01
C THR A 215 -3.03 -13.67 -4.68
N VAL A 216 -2.91 -12.38 -4.36
CA VAL A 216 -3.46 -11.78 -3.13
C VAL A 216 -4.98 -11.83 -3.14
N PHE A 217 -5.64 -11.58 -4.27
CA PHE A 217 -7.09 -11.76 -4.40
C PHE A 217 -7.51 -13.20 -4.14
N ARG A 218 -6.78 -14.19 -4.65
CA ARG A 218 -7.04 -15.60 -4.33
C ARG A 218 -6.83 -15.89 -2.84
N ALA A 219 -5.75 -15.36 -2.26
CA ALA A 219 -5.44 -15.55 -0.84
C ALA A 219 -6.46 -14.89 0.08
N ALA A 220 -7.03 -13.73 -0.29
CA ALA A 220 -8.01 -13.00 0.50
C ALA A 220 -9.27 -13.83 0.83
N LEU A 221 -9.63 -14.76 -0.05
CA LEU A 221 -10.75 -15.69 0.17
C LEU A 221 -10.41 -16.86 1.10
N GLN A 222 -9.13 -17.07 1.37
CA GLN A 222 -8.58 -18.24 2.05
C GLN A 222 -7.54 -17.87 3.10
N MET A 223 -7.66 -16.69 3.71
CA MET A 223 -6.71 -16.18 4.69
C MET A 223 -7.44 -15.49 5.84
N ASP A 224 -6.95 -15.69 7.05
CA ASP A 224 -7.29 -14.80 8.17
C ASP A 224 -6.58 -13.46 7.99
N ASP A 225 -7.30 -12.50 7.41
CA ASP A 225 -6.81 -11.16 7.10
C ASP A 225 -7.09 -10.13 8.19
N SER A 226 -7.27 -10.55 9.44
CA SER A 226 -7.56 -9.63 10.56
C SER A 226 -6.47 -8.56 10.77
N ALA A 227 -5.25 -8.80 10.29
CA ALA A 227 -4.14 -7.86 10.32
C ALA A 227 -4.12 -6.86 9.13
N GLY A 228 -5.02 -7.01 8.14
CA GLY A 228 -5.09 -6.13 6.98
C GLY A 228 -3.98 -6.35 5.93
N ILE A 229 -3.46 -7.59 5.86
CA ILE A 229 -2.40 -8.01 4.94
C ILE A 229 -2.82 -7.84 3.48
N THR A 230 -4.06 -8.22 3.13
CA THR A 230 -4.58 -8.08 1.76
C THR A 230 -4.53 -6.62 1.32
N GLY A 231 -5.05 -5.72 2.16
CA GLY A 231 -5.06 -4.28 1.87
C GLY A 231 -3.66 -3.71 1.71
N GLY A 232 -2.72 -4.10 2.58
CA GLY A 232 -1.32 -3.68 2.49
C GLY A 232 -0.66 -4.12 1.18
N LEU A 233 -0.72 -5.41 0.85
CA LEU A 233 -0.11 -5.95 -0.36
C LEU A 233 -0.74 -5.39 -1.65
N ILE A 234 -2.06 -5.18 -1.67
CA ILE A 234 -2.74 -4.55 -2.80
C ILE A 234 -2.35 -3.08 -2.94
N SER A 235 -2.19 -2.35 -1.83
CA SER A 235 -1.65 -0.98 -1.88
C SER A 235 -0.24 -0.94 -2.49
N ASP A 236 0.63 -1.90 -2.13
CA ASP A 236 1.99 -1.97 -2.67
C ASP A 236 2.01 -2.32 -4.17
N THR A 237 1.09 -3.16 -4.65
CA THR A 237 0.97 -3.45 -6.09
C THR A 237 0.51 -2.22 -6.87
N PHE A 238 -0.46 -1.45 -6.36
CA PHE A 238 -0.89 -0.19 -6.97
C PHE A 238 0.26 0.79 -7.09
N ASP A 239 1.06 0.92 -6.04
CA ASP A 239 2.22 1.80 -5.99
C ASP A 239 3.22 1.52 -7.12
N ILE A 240 3.46 0.22 -7.41
CA ILE A 240 4.34 -0.21 -8.50
C ILE A 240 3.71 0.06 -9.87
N ILE A 241 2.42 -0.22 -10.05
CA ILE A 241 1.71 0.04 -11.31
C ILE A 241 1.73 1.55 -11.62
N GLU A 242 1.39 2.41 -10.65
CA GLU A 242 1.42 3.86 -10.84
C GLU A 242 2.83 4.40 -11.14
N LYS A 243 3.85 3.91 -10.42
CA LYS A 243 5.24 4.28 -10.69
C LYS A 243 5.65 3.86 -12.11
N SER A 244 5.14 2.73 -12.60
CA SER A 244 5.40 2.23 -13.96
C SER A 244 4.80 3.16 -15.01
N ILE A 245 3.56 3.63 -14.81
CA ILE A 245 2.88 4.61 -15.69
C ILE A 245 3.70 5.88 -15.84
N ARG A 246 4.10 6.48 -14.71
CA ARG A 246 4.77 7.79 -14.70
C ARG A 246 6.11 7.80 -15.41
N LYS A 247 6.79 6.65 -15.46
CA LYS A 247 8.17 6.54 -15.98
C LYS A 247 8.25 5.91 -17.36
N ASN A 248 7.24 5.16 -17.78
CA ASN A 248 7.26 4.35 -18.99
C ASN A 248 5.94 4.53 -19.78
N PRO A 249 5.69 5.70 -20.40
CA PRO A 249 4.46 5.96 -21.16
C PRO A 249 4.21 4.96 -22.30
N GLU A 250 5.25 4.34 -22.82
CA GLU A 250 5.18 3.31 -23.86
C GLU A 250 4.47 2.03 -23.42
N LEU A 251 4.27 1.81 -22.12
CA LEU A 251 3.52 0.67 -21.58
C LEU A 251 2.02 0.95 -21.37
N ALA A 252 1.50 2.09 -21.87
CA ALA A 252 0.10 2.47 -21.64
C ALA A 252 -0.89 1.35 -22.03
N ASP A 253 -0.68 0.68 -23.17
CA ASP A 253 -1.53 -0.41 -23.63
C ASP A 253 -1.45 -1.63 -22.71
N GLU A 254 -0.25 -2.07 -22.33
CA GLU A 254 -0.09 -3.17 -21.38
C GLU A 254 -0.69 -2.86 -20.00
N ILE A 255 -0.56 -1.61 -19.54
CA ILE A 255 -1.12 -1.17 -18.26
C ILE A 255 -2.64 -1.15 -18.33
N PHE A 256 -3.21 -0.67 -19.45
CA PHE A 256 -4.64 -0.72 -19.70
C PHE A 256 -5.15 -2.16 -19.59
N GLU A 257 -4.53 -3.12 -20.28
CA GLU A 257 -4.94 -4.52 -20.24
C GLU A 257 -4.83 -5.14 -18.84
N VAL A 258 -3.74 -4.85 -18.12
CA VAL A 258 -3.54 -5.32 -16.74
C VAL A 258 -4.59 -4.74 -15.79
N CYS A 259 -4.82 -3.43 -15.83
CA CYS A 259 -5.76 -2.78 -14.93
C CYS A 259 -7.21 -3.14 -15.26
N LEU A 260 -7.56 -3.29 -16.54
CA LEU A 260 -8.88 -3.75 -16.95
C LEU A 260 -9.15 -5.18 -16.48
N HIS A 261 -8.14 -6.05 -16.53
CA HIS A 261 -8.23 -7.40 -15.99
C HIS A 261 -8.47 -7.38 -14.48
N LEU A 262 -7.66 -6.64 -13.72
CA LEU A 262 -7.77 -6.56 -12.26
C LEU A 262 -9.07 -5.86 -11.81
N TYR A 263 -9.55 -4.87 -12.57
CA TYR A 263 -10.86 -4.24 -12.36
C TYR A 263 -12.02 -5.24 -12.45
N ARG A 264 -11.93 -6.21 -13.37
CA ARG A 264 -12.94 -7.25 -13.61
C ARG A 264 -12.84 -8.42 -12.64
N ASN A 265 -11.80 -8.48 -11.81
CA ASN A 265 -11.62 -9.55 -10.84
C ASN A 265 -12.73 -9.46 -9.77
N GLU A 266 -13.48 -10.54 -9.56
CA GLU A 266 -14.63 -10.57 -8.64
C GLU A 266 -14.22 -10.24 -7.20
N THR A 267 -13.08 -10.77 -6.73
CA THR A 267 -12.58 -10.46 -5.40
C THR A 267 -12.15 -9.01 -5.28
N ALA A 268 -11.52 -8.44 -6.30
CA ALA A 268 -11.20 -7.00 -6.31
C ALA A 268 -12.47 -6.16 -6.16
N GLN A 269 -13.57 -6.55 -6.80
CA GLN A 269 -14.84 -5.84 -6.70
C GLN A 269 -15.51 -6.01 -5.34
N ASP A 270 -15.54 -7.23 -4.80
CA ASP A 270 -16.21 -7.55 -3.54
C ASP A 270 -15.53 -6.89 -2.34
N PHE A 271 -14.20 -6.74 -2.40
CA PHE A 271 -13.41 -6.06 -1.37
C PHE A 271 -13.21 -4.56 -1.65
N GLY A 272 -13.75 -4.03 -2.75
CA GLY A 272 -13.70 -2.60 -3.08
C GLY A 272 -12.43 -2.09 -3.75
N PHE A 273 -11.47 -2.97 -4.05
CA PHE A 273 -10.19 -2.64 -4.72
C PHE A 273 -10.33 -2.35 -6.23
N SER A 274 -11.49 -2.63 -6.84
CA SER A 274 -11.69 -2.37 -8.27
C SER A 274 -11.64 -0.86 -8.59
N SER A 275 -11.98 0.00 -7.63
CA SER A 275 -12.05 1.45 -7.82
C SER A 275 -10.69 2.08 -8.14
N GLU A 276 -9.63 1.56 -7.54
CA GLU A 276 -8.26 2.01 -7.74
C GLU A 276 -7.76 1.68 -9.15
N TYR A 277 -8.03 0.48 -9.66
CA TYR A 277 -7.72 0.13 -11.05
C TYR A 277 -8.50 0.99 -12.04
N PHE A 278 -9.76 1.32 -11.76
CA PHE A 278 -10.51 2.28 -12.57
C PHE A 278 -9.85 3.67 -12.60
N ASN A 279 -9.40 4.16 -11.44
CA ASN A 279 -8.71 5.46 -11.37
C ASN A 279 -7.42 5.46 -12.19
N ILE A 280 -6.71 4.33 -12.24
CA ILE A 280 -5.56 4.16 -13.14
C ILE A 280 -6.02 4.20 -14.60
N LEU A 281 -7.02 3.40 -15.00
CA LEU A 281 -7.52 3.34 -16.37
C LEU A 281 -7.94 4.72 -16.90
N ILE A 282 -8.68 5.50 -16.09
CA ILE A 282 -9.15 6.82 -16.50
C ILE A 282 -8.02 7.88 -16.54
N SER A 283 -6.86 7.60 -15.93
CA SER A 283 -5.69 8.48 -15.99
C SER A 283 -4.87 8.31 -17.28
N LEU A 284 -4.99 7.17 -17.96
CA LEU A 284 -4.30 6.89 -19.22
C LEU A 284 -4.87 7.72 -20.37
N ASP A 285 -4.08 7.93 -21.43
CA ASP A 285 -4.57 8.52 -22.68
C ASP A 285 -5.21 7.42 -23.53
N LEU A 286 -6.53 7.27 -23.42
CA LEU A 286 -7.27 6.16 -24.01
C LEU A 286 -7.58 6.43 -25.48
N ASP A 287 -7.26 5.49 -26.35
CA ASP A 287 -7.75 5.54 -27.73
C ASP A 287 -9.26 5.22 -27.82
N SER A 288 -9.84 5.39 -29.01
CA SER A 288 -11.27 5.16 -29.21
C SER A 288 -11.70 3.71 -28.99
N LYS A 289 -10.82 2.72 -29.20
CA LYS A 289 -11.11 1.30 -28.96
C LYS A 289 -11.08 1.00 -27.47
N GLN A 290 -10.06 1.48 -26.75
CA GLN A 290 -9.91 1.35 -25.30
C GLN A 290 -11.05 2.03 -24.56
N GLN A 291 -11.43 3.24 -24.98
CA GLN A 291 -12.56 3.96 -24.40
C GLN A 291 -13.86 3.17 -24.58
N LYS A 292 -14.13 2.65 -25.78
CA LYS A 292 -15.31 1.84 -26.06
C LYS A 292 -15.33 0.56 -25.24
N LEU A 293 -14.20 -0.14 -25.16
CA LEU A 293 -14.07 -1.37 -24.39
C LEU A 293 -14.30 -1.11 -22.89
N LEU A 294 -13.71 -0.04 -22.34
CA LEU A 294 -13.93 0.34 -20.95
C LEU A 294 -15.41 0.66 -20.69
N GLN A 295 -16.05 1.41 -21.59
CA GLN A 295 -17.48 1.70 -21.50
C GLN A 295 -18.33 0.42 -21.47
N GLU A 296 -18.10 -0.50 -22.40
CA GLU A 296 -18.81 -1.78 -22.47
C GLU A 296 -18.63 -2.60 -21.18
N VAL A 297 -17.42 -2.62 -20.61
CA VAL A 297 -17.15 -3.30 -19.33
C VAL A 297 -17.91 -2.63 -18.18
N LEU A 298 -17.91 -1.31 -18.08
CA LEU A 298 -18.63 -0.60 -17.02
C LEU A 298 -20.14 -0.80 -17.11
N GLU A 299 -20.72 -0.78 -18.32
CA GLU A 299 -22.15 -1.04 -18.55
C GLU A 299 -22.53 -2.48 -18.17
N GLN A 300 -21.68 -3.46 -18.49
CA GLN A 300 -21.86 -4.84 -18.05
C GLN A 300 -21.84 -4.96 -16.52
N GLU A 301 -20.90 -4.29 -15.85
CA GLU A 301 -20.81 -4.27 -14.40
C GLU A 301 -21.99 -3.57 -13.74
N LEU A 302 -22.50 -2.48 -14.32
CA LEU A 302 -23.71 -1.79 -13.85
C LEU A 302 -24.95 -2.68 -13.94
N ASN A 303 -25.06 -3.45 -15.03
CA ASN A 303 -26.14 -4.43 -15.20
C ASN A 303 -26.05 -5.58 -14.18
N ARG A 304 -24.84 -6.07 -13.88
CA ARG A 304 -24.61 -7.07 -12.82
C ARG A 304 -24.94 -6.51 -11.44
N ALA A 305 -24.58 -5.26 -11.18
CA ALA A 305 -24.83 -4.57 -9.92
C ALA A 305 -26.31 -4.32 -9.62
N GLN A 306 -27.24 -4.51 -10.57
CA GLN A 306 -28.68 -4.48 -10.27
C GLN A 306 -29.09 -5.48 -9.18
N LYS A 307 -28.32 -6.56 -9.00
CA LYS A 307 -28.51 -7.54 -7.92
C LYS A 307 -27.89 -7.12 -6.59
N ASN A 308 -27.01 -6.11 -6.58
CA ASN A 308 -26.31 -5.59 -5.42
C ASN A 308 -26.35 -4.04 -5.42
N PRO A 309 -27.41 -3.43 -4.85
CA PRO A 309 -27.63 -1.98 -4.91
C PRO A 309 -26.47 -1.12 -4.37
N TYR A 310 -25.63 -1.68 -3.49
CA TYR A 310 -24.48 -0.98 -2.92
C TYR A 310 -23.39 -0.65 -3.97
N ARG A 311 -23.36 -1.37 -5.10
CA ARG A 311 -22.36 -1.15 -6.16
C ARG A 311 -22.83 -0.22 -7.28
N ILE A 312 -24.13 0.02 -7.40
CA ILE A 312 -24.72 0.81 -8.49
C ILE A 312 -24.17 2.24 -8.49
N GLU A 313 -24.13 2.87 -7.32
CA GLU A 313 -23.67 4.26 -7.17
C GLU A 313 -22.23 4.45 -7.69
N GLY A 314 -21.30 3.61 -7.22
CA GLY A 314 -19.90 3.70 -7.62
C GLY A 314 -19.69 3.49 -9.11
N ILE A 315 -20.34 2.48 -9.72
CA ILE A 315 -20.18 2.18 -11.15
C ILE A 315 -20.81 3.28 -12.01
N ALA A 316 -21.98 3.81 -11.62
CA ALA A 316 -22.60 4.92 -12.35
C ALA A 316 -21.72 6.19 -12.31
N VAL A 317 -21.06 6.47 -11.17
CA VAL A 317 -20.07 7.55 -11.07
C VAL A 317 -18.86 7.29 -11.96
N GLN A 318 -18.39 6.04 -12.08
CA GLN A 318 -17.29 5.69 -12.98
C GLN A 318 -17.66 5.90 -14.46
N ILE A 319 -18.87 5.52 -14.88
CA ILE A 319 -19.36 5.78 -16.25
C ILE A 319 -19.44 7.29 -16.50
N TYR A 320 -19.94 8.07 -15.53
CA TYR A 320 -19.95 9.53 -15.64
C TYR A 320 -18.54 10.11 -15.80
N LYS A 321 -17.56 9.64 -15.03
CA LYS A 321 -16.16 10.05 -15.18
C LYS A 321 -15.59 9.75 -16.57
N LEU A 322 -16.00 8.64 -17.19
CA LEU A 322 -15.65 8.32 -18.58
C LEU A 322 -16.26 9.34 -19.56
N PHE A 323 -17.55 9.66 -19.43
CA PHE A 323 -18.18 10.74 -20.21
C PHE A 323 -17.47 12.09 -20.05
N GLN A 324 -17.06 12.44 -18.83
CA GLN A 324 -16.30 13.67 -18.57
C GLN A 324 -14.96 13.66 -19.30
N LYS A 325 -14.21 12.54 -19.24
CA LYS A 325 -12.92 12.39 -19.93
C LYS A 325 -13.06 12.58 -21.44
N SER A 326 -14.17 12.11 -22.02
CA SER A 326 -14.45 12.21 -23.45
C SER A 326 -15.08 13.54 -23.88
N GLY A 327 -15.20 14.52 -22.97
CA GLY A 327 -15.82 15.83 -23.26
C GLY A 327 -17.35 15.80 -23.36
N GLN A 328 -17.99 14.68 -23.06
CA GLN A 328 -19.44 14.43 -23.18
C GLN A 328 -20.16 14.61 -21.83
N THR A 329 -19.83 15.70 -21.13
CA THR A 329 -20.32 15.90 -19.75
C THR A 329 -21.85 16.04 -19.69
N SER A 330 -22.50 16.57 -20.73
CA SER A 330 -23.97 16.72 -20.76
C SER A 330 -24.65 15.35 -20.82
N GLU A 331 -24.20 14.50 -21.73
CA GLU A 331 -24.66 13.14 -21.91
C GLU A 331 -24.42 12.31 -20.64
N GLY A 332 -23.28 12.52 -19.98
CA GLY A 332 -22.99 11.93 -18.68
C GLY A 332 -23.98 12.34 -17.58
N MET A 333 -24.43 13.61 -17.56
CA MET A 333 -25.46 14.05 -16.61
C MET A 333 -26.82 13.43 -16.91
N ASP A 334 -27.19 13.31 -18.19
CA ASP A 334 -28.44 12.66 -18.60
C ASP A 334 -28.44 11.18 -18.22
N PHE A 335 -27.29 10.49 -18.39
CA PHE A 335 -27.07 9.12 -17.94
C PHE A 335 -27.26 8.96 -16.42
N LEU A 336 -26.77 9.91 -15.61
CA LEU A 336 -26.86 9.84 -14.15
C LEU A 336 -28.28 10.10 -13.61
N ASN A 337 -29.17 10.71 -14.38
CA ASN A 337 -30.47 11.18 -13.92
C ASN A 337 -31.34 10.06 -13.27
N PRO A 338 -31.44 8.83 -13.81
CA PRO A 338 -32.16 7.73 -13.16
C PRO A 338 -31.60 7.34 -11.78
N TYR A 339 -30.33 7.67 -11.51
CA TYR A 339 -29.61 7.31 -10.29
C TYR A 339 -29.52 8.46 -9.28
N ILE A 340 -30.20 9.58 -9.49
CA ILE A 340 -30.18 10.77 -8.61
C ILE A 340 -30.63 10.51 -7.16
N GLN A 341 -31.23 9.35 -6.89
CA GLN A 341 -31.60 8.93 -5.52
C GLN A 341 -30.37 8.57 -4.68
N HIS A 342 -29.25 8.24 -5.32
CA HIS A 342 -27.98 7.90 -4.67
C HIS A 342 -27.25 9.18 -4.19
N PRO A 343 -26.74 9.22 -2.95
CA PRO A 343 -26.19 10.44 -2.34
C PRO A 343 -25.04 11.11 -3.11
N GLU A 344 -24.04 10.35 -3.55
CA GLU A 344 -22.88 10.84 -4.32
C GLU A 344 -23.32 11.36 -5.68
N ILE A 345 -24.23 10.66 -6.36
CA ILE A 345 -24.76 11.08 -7.65
C ILE A 345 -25.55 12.39 -7.50
N ARG A 346 -26.41 12.47 -6.48
CA ARG A 346 -27.13 13.72 -6.14
C ARG A 346 -26.17 14.87 -5.85
N LYS A 347 -25.02 14.58 -5.22
CA LYS A 347 -23.99 15.58 -4.94
C LYS A 347 -23.37 16.13 -6.24
N ILE A 348 -23.17 15.29 -7.26
CA ILE A 348 -22.74 15.74 -8.60
C ILE A 348 -23.76 16.74 -9.19
N PHE A 349 -25.06 16.44 -9.15
CA PHE A 349 -26.10 17.37 -9.61
C PHE A 349 -26.11 18.67 -8.79
N LEU A 350 -25.97 18.57 -7.45
CA LEU A 350 -25.90 19.73 -6.57
C LEU A 350 -24.74 20.65 -6.95
N ASP A 351 -23.54 20.11 -7.14
CA ASP A 351 -22.36 20.90 -7.46
C ASP A 351 -22.50 21.58 -8.85
N GLN A 352 -23.16 20.92 -9.80
CA GLN A 352 -23.48 21.50 -11.10
C GLN A 352 -24.46 22.70 -10.98
N VAL A 353 -25.56 22.57 -10.23
CA VAL A 353 -26.52 23.68 -10.09
C VAL A 353 -25.95 24.82 -9.25
N VAL A 354 -25.10 24.50 -8.26
CA VAL A 354 -24.40 25.50 -7.44
C VAL A 354 -23.39 26.28 -8.26
N SER A 355 -22.61 25.63 -9.14
CA SER A 355 -21.68 26.34 -10.04
C SER A 355 -22.41 27.28 -11.01
N LYS A 356 -23.64 26.92 -11.43
CA LYS A 356 -24.54 27.76 -12.22
C LYS A 356 -25.31 28.81 -11.41
N LYS A 357 -25.05 28.94 -10.10
CA LYS A 357 -25.75 29.83 -9.15
C LYS A 357 -27.28 29.62 -9.09
N GLN A 358 -27.76 28.41 -9.42
CA GLN A 358 -29.18 28.05 -9.38
C GLN A 358 -29.59 27.60 -7.97
N PHE A 359 -29.56 28.56 -7.05
CA PHE A 359 -29.66 28.33 -5.61
C PHE A 359 -30.97 27.67 -5.14
N LEU A 360 -32.11 28.01 -5.75
CA LEU A 360 -33.39 27.37 -5.42
C LEU A 360 -33.42 25.89 -5.82
N HIS A 361 -32.79 25.54 -6.96
CA HIS A 361 -32.66 24.15 -7.39
C HIS A 361 -31.73 23.37 -6.48
N ALA A 362 -30.62 23.99 -6.06
CA ALA A 362 -29.70 23.41 -5.08
C ALA A 362 -30.39 23.10 -3.75
N GLU A 363 -31.20 24.03 -3.23
CA GLU A 363 -31.96 23.83 -2.00
C GLU A 363 -32.95 22.67 -2.14
N LYS A 364 -33.69 22.61 -3.25
CA LYS A 364 -34.60 21.50 -3.53
C LYS A 364 -33.87 20.14 -3.55
N LEU A 365 -32.74 20.05 -4.25
CA LEU A 365 -31.96 18.80 -4.31
C LEU A 365 -31.53 18.32 -2.92
N ILE A 366 -31.11 19.23 -2.05
CA ILE A 366 -30.69 18.92 -0.68
C ILE A 366 -31.87 18.47 0.17
N LEU A 367 -32.99 19.19 0.13
CA LEU A 367 -34.19 18.86 0.90
C LEU A 367 -34.77 17.49 0.48
N ASP A 368 -34.83 17.23 -0.82
CA ASP A 368 -35.23 15.93 -1.36
C ASP A 368 -34.26 14.83 -0.86
N GLY A 369 -32.95 15.11 -0.88
CA GLY A 369 -31.91 14.21 -0.34
C GLY A 369 -32.09 13.89 1.14
N ILE A 370 -32.46 14.88 1.96
CA ILE A 370 -32.80 14.68 3.37
C ILE A 370 -34.00 13.73 3.50
N GLN A 371 -35.08 13.97 2.75
CA GLN A 371 -36.29 13.14 2.82
C GLN A 371 -36.00 11.69 2.44
N ILE A 372 -35.22 11.46 1.38
CA ILE A 372 -34.82 10.11 0.95
C ILE A 372 -33.99 9.43 2.04
N ALA A 373 -32.98 10.12 2.58
CA ALA A 373 -32.12 9.59 3.63
C ALA A 373 -32.87 9.31 4.94
N GLU A 374 -33.86 10.14 5.31
CA GLU A 374 -34.74 9.91 6.45
C GLU A 374 -35.62 8.67 6.24
N LYS A 375 -36.18 8.50 5.03
CA LYS A 375 -36.96 7.30 4.67
C LYS A 375 -36.14 6.01 4.73
N LEU A 376 -34.89 6.07 4.28
CA LEU A 376 -33.92 4.96 4.33
C LEU A 376 -33.27 4.77 5.71
N ARG A 377 -33.54 5.67 6.68
CA ARG A 377 -32.95 5.69 8.02
C ARG A 377 -31.41 5.85 8.02
N HIS A 378 -30.86 6.48 6.99
CA HIS A 378 -29.44 6.76 6.85
C HIS A 378 -29.07 8.06 7.59
N SER A 379 -28.98 8.00 8.92
CA SER A 379 -28.75 9.18 9.77
C SER A 379 -27.44 9.95 9.47
N GLY A 380 -26.40 9.24 9.03
CA GLY A 380 -25.15 9.83 8.53
C GLY A 380 -25.39 10.72 7.32
N THR A 381 -26.05 10.19 6.29
CA THR A 381 -26.40 10.91 5.05
C THR A 381 -27.33 12.11 5.33
N VAL A 382 -28.29 11.98 6.25
CA VAL A 382 -29.12 13.11 6.70
C VAL A 382 -28.26 14.23 7.28
N THR A 383 -27.26 13.87 8.08
CA THR A 383 -26.35 14.84 8.71
C THR A 383 -25.49 15.53 7.66
N GLU A 384 -25.04 14.81 6.63
CA GLU A 384 -24.28 15.35 5.50
C GLU A 384 -25.11 16.33 4.67
N TRP A 385 -26.34 15.98 4.29
CA TRP A 385 -27.23 16.89 3.57
C TRP A 385 -27.56 18.15 4.37
N LYS A 386 -27.74 18.04 5.70
CA LYS A 386 -27.91 19.21 6.58
C LYS A 386 -26.67 20.11 6.62
N LYS A 387 -25.45 19.54 6.51
CA LYS A 387 -24.21 20.33 6.37
C LYS A 387 -24.17 21.04 5.02
N GLU A 388 -24.57 20.37 3.93
CA GLU A 388 -24.63 20.99 2.60
C GLU A 388 -25.67 22.12 2.54
N LEU A 389 -26.83 21.97 3.21
CA LEU A 389 -27.84 23.04 3.32
C LEU A 389 -27.26 24.27 4.03
N LEU A 390 -26.52 24.06 5.11
CA LEU A 390 -25.85 25.14 5.85
C LEU A 390 -24.86 25.88 4.96
N LYS A 391 -23.99 25.16 4.25
CA LYS A 391 -23.02 25.73 3.30
C LYS A 391 -23.71 26.54 2.20
N LEU A 392 -24.85 26.06 1.69
CA LEU A 392 -25.63 26.75 0.66
C LEU A 392 -26.19 28.07 1.20
N MET A 393 -26.75 28.08 2.41
CA MET A 393 -27.30 29.28 3.05
C MET A 393 -26.22 30.33 3.37
N GLU A 394 -25.05 29.89 3.82
CA GLU A 394 -23.90 30.76 4.06
C GLU A 394 -23.46 31.46 2.76
N ARG A 395 -23.42 30.73 1.64
CA ARG A 395 -23.10 31.30 0.31
C ARG A 395 -24.15 32.30 -0.19
N GLN A 396 -25.40 32.18 0.24
CA GLN A 396 -26.48 33.12 -0.10
C GLN A 396 -26.52 34.36 0.82
N GLY A 397 -25.65 34.44 1.83
CA GLY A 397 -25.66 35.54 2.81
C GLY A 397 -26.85 35.49 3.78
N ASN A 398 -27.56 34.36 3.88
CA ASN A 398 -28.77 34.22 4.67
C ASN A 398 -28.46 33.77 6.12
N THR A 399 -27.90 34.68 6.92
CA THR A 399 -27.39 34.41 8.28
C THR A 399 -28.47 34.09 9.34
N LYS A 400 -29.75 34.40 9.08
CA LYS A 400 -30.83 34.21 10.08
C LYS A 400 -31.27 32.74 10.23
N SER A 401 -31.23 31.95 9.14
CA SER A 401 -31.68 30.55 9.11
C SER A 401 -30.65 29.54 9.65
N VAL A 402 -29.36 29.89 9.60
CA VAL A 402 -28.20 29.14 10.10
C VAL A 402 -28.32 28.81 11.61
N SER A 403 -28.97 29.70 12.38
CA SER A 403 -29.17 29.54 13.83
C SER A 403 -30.21 28.47 14.23
N ILE A 404 -31.16 28.14 13.34
CA ILE A 404 -32.27 27.21 13.63
C ILE A 404 -31.84 25.75 13.41
N ILE A 405 -31.04 25.50 12.36
CA ILE A 405 -30.55 24.15 12.02
C ILE A 405 -29.40 23.73 12.95
N SER A 406 -28.53 24.67 13.34
CA SER A 406 -27.44 24.40 14.29
C SER A 406 -27.92 24.03 15.70
N LYS A 407 -29.09 24.53 16.14
CA LYS A 407 -29.68 24.18 17.45
C LYS A 407 -30.22 22.74 17.52
N LYS A 408 -30.50 22.09 16.37
CA LYS A 408 -30.89 20.67 16.32
C LYS A 408 -29.71 19.67 16.42
N LYS A 409 -28.45 20.15 16.47
CA LYS A 409 -27.23 19.31 16.57
C LYS A 409 -26.94 18.72 17.96
N ARG A 410 -27.69 19.03 19.02
CA ARG A 410 -27.44 18.40 20.34
C ARG A 410 -28.24 17.10 20.47
N PRO A 411 -27.62 15.91 20.33
CA PRO A 411 -28.23 14.71 20.88
C PRO A 411 -28.39 14.92 22.39
N ARG A 412 -29.58 14.64 22.92
CA ARG A 412 -29.80 14.57 24.37
C ARG A 412 -28.82 13.54 24.92
N SER A 413 -27.84 13.98 25.69
CA SER A 413 -27.00 13.11 26.51
C SER A 413 -27.91 12.24 27.35
N ARG A 414 -27.67 10.92 27.35
CA ARG A 414 -28.36 9.96 28.23
C ARG A 414 -28.32 10.50 29.67
N PRO A 415 -29.44 10.46 30.42
CA PRO A 415 -29.39 10.83 31.83
C PRO A 415 -28.56 9.79 32.58
N ASP A 416 -27.62 10.29 33.38
CA ASP A 416 -26.81 9.51 34.31
C ASP A 416 -27.72 8.60 35.15
N ARG A 417 -27.44 7.29 35.08
CA ARG A 417 -27.92 6.36 36.09
C ARG A 417 -27.18 6.68 37.39
N ASN A 418 -27.82 7.49 38.22
CA ASN A 418 -27.54 7.55 39.65
C ASN A 418 -27.75 6.15 40.25
N ILE A 419 -26.64 5.43 40.47
CA ILE A 419 -26.60 4.35 41.44
C ILE A 419 -26.16 4.99 42.76
N ARG A 420 -27.13 5.20 43.65
CA ARG A 420 -26.90 5.33 45.09
C ARG A 420 -27.75 4.27 45.80
N ASN A 421 -27.04 3.30 46.36
CA ASN A 421 -27.28 2.51 47.55
C ASN A 421 -28.72 2.16 47.98
N SER A 422 -28.99 0.86 47.97
CA SER A 422 -29.45 0.09 49.14
C SER A 422 -28.92 -1.33 49.03
#